data_AF-A0A4V2LHH4-F1
#
_entry.id   AF-A0A4V2LHH4-F1
#
_cell.length_a   1.000
_cell.length_b   1.000
_cell.length_c   1.000
_cell.angle_alpha   90.00
_cell.angle_beta   90.00
_cell.angle_gamma   90.00
#
_symmetry.space_group_name_H-M   'P 1'
#
loop_
_entity.id
_entity.type
_entity.pdbx_description
1 polymer ?
#
loop_
_entity_poly.entity_id
_entity_poly.type
_entity_poly.pdbx_seq_one_letter_code
_entity_poly.pdbx_strand_id
1 'polypeptide(L)'
;MTDVIQAACEGASASGLMPSDETKKLLLKRVSPKNALNFDSLERYWVVLLDELSQILDRILAYPYVVQYRKVLKSAPRELLMAWQIHSQSLRSGELYIVQDRTCEFLKFLSHVGRDCGITISDQTKTFEKAFKKTFERRLRERHRVVHAHERPSWESRIISLSGQTSPLPEDAIKALLMETFEKTMPTLQRVSSQLGKEPPMSVAAVEKIHEEGAVKEARLMLDLVAKALLSTIGLMK
;
A
#
# COMPACT_ATOMS: atom_id res chain seq x y z
N MET A 1 5.37 -19.10 -12.16
CA MET A 1 6.49 -18.13 -12.05
C MET A 1 7.67 -18.77 -11.34
N THR A 2 7.47 -19.31 -10.14
CA THR A 2 8.51 -19.98 -9.36
C THR A 2 9.22 -21.06 -10.17
N ASP A 3 8.49 -21.96 -10.83
CA ASP A 3 9.10 -23.04 -11.63
C ASP A 3 9.96 -22.53 -12.79
N VAL A 4 9.55 -21.43 -13.45
CA VAL A 4 10.28 -20.85 -14.59
C VAL A 4 11.58 -20.20 -14.13
N ILE A 5 11.52 -19.39 -13.08
CA ILE A 5 12.70 -18.68 -12.55
C ILE A 5 13.64 -19.65 -11.84
N GLN A 6 13.10 -20.62 -11.09
CA GLN A 6 13.87 -21.66 -10.42
C GLN A 6 14.65 -22.49 -11.45
N ALA A 7 13.95 -23.07 -12.45
CA ALA A 7 14.61 -23.87 -13.49
C ALA A 7 15.66 -23.06 -14.26
N ALA A 8 15.40 -21.77 -14.52
CA ALA A 8 16.36 -20.88 -15.16
C ALA A 8 17.61 -20.65 -14.29
N CYS A 9 17.44 -20.39 -12.99
CA CYS A 9 18.54 -20.19 -12.05
C CYS A 9 19.41 -21.44 -11.88
N GLU A 10 18.76 -22.60 -11.68
CA GLU A 10 19.43 -23.89 -11.52
C GLU A 10 20.14 -24.31 -12.81
N GLY A 11 19.49 -24.17 -13.96
CA GLY A 11 20.07 -24.47 -15.27
C GLY A 11 21.24 -23.55 -15.65
N ALA A 12 21.13 -22.25 -15.35
CA ALA A 12 22.20 -21.30 -15.56
C ALA A 12 23.44 -21.63 -14.70
N SER A 13 23.22 -21.95 -13.42
CA SER A 13 24.28 -22.38 -12.51
C SER A 13 24.94 -23.68 -12.99
N ALA A 14 24.16 -24.68 -13.41
CA ALA A 14 24.68 -25.92 -13.97
C ALA A 14 25.49 -25.72 -15.26
N SER A 15 25.18 -24.67 -16.03
CA SER A 15 25.89 -24.28 -17.25
C SER A 15 27.14 -23.42 -16.97
N GLY A 16 27.46 -23.16 -15.71
CA GLY A 16 28.60 -22.32 -15.30
C GLY A 16 28.40 -20.82 -15.48
N LEU A 17 27.16 -20.36 -15.71
CA LEU A 17 26.85 -18.93 -15.74
C LEU A 17 26.94 -18.35 -14.33
N MET A 18 27.55 -17.17 -14.25
CA MET A 18 27.80 -16.47 -12.99
C MET A 18 26.95 -15.20 -12.90
N PRO A 19 26.54 -14.78 -11.70
CA PRO A 19 25.83 -13.52 -11.53
C PRO A 19 26.75 -12.34 -11.87
N SER A 20 26.22 -11.37 -12.62
CA SER A 20 26.90 -10.12 -12.94
C SER A 20 27.12 -9.26 -11.68
N ASP A 21 28.06 -8.31 -11.76
CA ASP A 21 28.36 -7.41 -10.65
C ASP A 21 27.13 -6.58 -10.23
N GLU A 22 26.31 -6.16 -11.19
CA GLU A 22 25.04 -5.47 -10.94
C GLU A 22 24.06 -6.37 -10.18
N THR A 23 23.92 -7.63 -10.58
CA THR A 23 23.07 -8.61 -9.90
C THR A 23 23.56 -8.87 -8.47
N LYS A 24 24.87 -8.98 -8.24
CA LYS A 24 25.47 -9.10 -6.90
C LYS A 24 25.21 -7.87 -6.04
N LYS A 25 25.38 -6.66 -6.58
CA LYS A 25 25.06 -5.40 -5.86
C LYS A 25 23.59 -5.35 -5.43
N LEU A 26 22.67 -5.80 -6.29
CA LEU A 26 21.24 -5.85 -5.96
C LEU A 26 20.92 -6.94 -4.94
N LEU A 27 21.57 -8.10 -5.00
CA LEU A 27 21.43 -9.16 -4.01
C LEU A 27 21.86 -8.69 -2.61
N LEU A 28 22.99 -7.97 -2.50
CA LEU A 28 23.52 -7.49 -1.22
C LEU A 28 22.59 -6.50 -0.49
N LYS A 29 21.61 -5.92 -1.18
CA LYS A 29 20.54 -5.11 -0.53
C LYS A 29 19.51 -5.97 0.21
N ARG A 30 19.50 -7.29 -0.01
CA ARG A 30 18.44 -8.23 0.41
C ARG A 30 18.94 -9.29 1.38
N VAL A 31 20.22 -9.62 1.29
CA VAL A 31 20.83 -10.64 2.14
C VAL A 31 21.84 -10.01 3.09
N SER A 32 21.97 -10.57 4.29
CA SER A 32 23.01 -10.17 5.22
C SER A 32 24.40 -10.54 4.68
N PRO A 33 25.48 -9.84 5.09
CA PRO A 33 26.85 -10.18 4.65
C PRO A 33 27.24 -11.64 4.91
N LYS A 34 26.75 -12.22 6.02
CA LYS A 34 27.00 -13.64 6.36
C LYS A 34 26.33 -14.60 5.37
N ASN A 35 25.14 -14.25 4.89
CA ASN A 35 24.38 -15.09 3.97
C ASN A 35 24.80 -14.91 2.52
N ALA A 36 25.49 -13.81 2.17
CA ALA A 36 25.94 -13.51 0.81
C ALA A 36 26.84 -14.62 0.22
N LEU A 37 27.62 -15.30 1.06
CA LEU A 37 28.48 -16.43 0.67
C LEU A 37 27.70 -17.62 0.09
N ASN A 38 26.39 -17.71 0.33
CA ASN A 38 25.55 -18.78 -0.21
C ASN A 38 25.05 -18.48 -1.64
N PHE A 39 25.48 -17.37 -2.25
CA PHE A 39 24.99 -16.86 -3.53
C PHE A 39 26.12 -16.53 -4.50
N ASP A 40 27.23 -17.25 -4.40
CA ASP A 40 28.34 -17.16 -5.36
C ASP A 40 27.92 -17.67 -6.76
N SER A 41 26.90 -18.54 -6.83
CA SER A 41 26.25 -19.01 -8.05
C SER A 41 24.78 -18.54 -8.15
N LEU A 42 24.20 -18.64 -9.34
CA LEU A 42 22.80 -18.28 -9.60
C LEU A 42 21.77 -19.22 -8.96
N GLU A 43 22.17 -20.42 -8.52
CA GLU A 43 21.30 -21.53 -8.11
C GLU A 43 20.19 -21.12 -7.13
N ARG A 44 20.51 -20.26 -6.15
CA ARG A 44 19.59 -19.90 -5.05
C ARG A 44 18.95 -18.53 -5.21
N TYR A 45 19.21 -17.80 -6.29
CA TYR A 45 18.68 -16.44 -6.49
C TYR A 45 17.15 -16.41 -6.53
N TRP A 46 16.51 -17.47 -7.04
CA TRP A 46 15.05 -17.60 -7.04
C TRP A 46 14.44 -17.57 -5.63
N VAL A 47 15.16 -18.03 -4.60
CA VAL A 47 14.71 -18.01 -3.20
C VAL A 47 14.55 -16.57 -2.71
N VAL A 48 15.53 -15.71 -3.02
CA VAL A 48 15.50 -14.30 -2.62
C VAL A 48 14.40 -13.54 -3.37
N LEU A 49 14.21 -13.85 -4.66
CA LEU A 49 13.11 -13.29 -5.44
C LEU A 49 11.74 -13.67 -4.86
N LEU A 50 11.57 -14.94 -4.45
CA LEU A 50 10.33 -15.43 -3.87
C LEU A 50 10.05 -14.82 -2.49
N ASP A 51 11.07 -14.71 -1.64
CA ASP A 51 10.95 -14.06 -0.33
C ASP A 51 10.53 -12.60 -0.47
N GLU A 52 11.20 -11.82 -1.34
CA GLU A 52 10.86 -10.41 -1.54
C GLU A 52 9.45 -10.24 -2.12
N LEU A 53 9.06 -11.06 -3.10
CA LEU A 53 7.69 -11.04 -3.64
C LEU A 53 6.66 -11.37 -2.55
N SER A 54 6.93 -12.38 -1.72
CA SER A 54 6.02 -12.77 -0.62
C SER A 54 5.84 -11.62 0.36
N GLN A 55 6.92 -10.94 0.76
CA GLN A 55 6.85 -9.77 1.65
C GLN A 55 6.05 -8.60 1.04
N ILE A 56 6.13 -8.39 -0.27
CA ILE A 56 5.30 -7.39 -0.97
C ILE A 56 3.83 -7.81 -0.92
N LEU A 57 3.52 -9.07 -1.22
CA LEU A 57 2.16 -9.59 -1.21
C LEU A 57 1.54 -9.56 0.19
N ASP A 58 2.28 -9.94 1.22
CA ASP A 58 1.82 -9.90 2.62
C ASP A 58 1.42 -8.48 3.04
N ARG A 59 2.19 -7.46 2.63
CA ARG A 59 1.83 -6.06 2.87
C ARG A 59 0.51 -5.68 2.19
N ILE A 60 0.33 -6.10 0.94
CA ILE A 60 -0.92 -5.83 0.20
C ILE A 60 -2.10 -6.56 0.83
N LEU A 61 -1.92 -7.79 1.31
CA LEU A 61 -2.95 -8.57 2.00
C LEU A 61 -3.28 -8.02 3.39
N ALA A 62 -2.30 -7.45 4.09
CA ALA A 62 -2.49 -6.80 5.38
C ALA A 62 -3.17 -5.41 5.24
N TYR A 63 -3.00 -4.74 4.10
CA TYR A 63 -3.48 -3.38 3.85
C TYR A 63 -4.95 -3.12 4.22
N PRO A 64 -5.93 -3.99 3.88
CA PRO A 64 -7.33 -3.79 4.23
C PRO A 64 -7.62 -3.86 5.74
N TYR A 65 -6.71 -4.40 6.54
CA TYR A 65 -6.87 -4.48 7.99
C TYR A 65 -6.43 -3.20 8.72
N VAL A 66 -5.62 -2.35 8.08
CA VAL A 66 -5.18 -1.07 8.66
C VAL A 66 -6.38 -0.19 9.05
N VAL A 67 -7.44 -0.19 8.24
CA VAL A 67 -8.67 0.57 8.50
C VAL A 67 -9.58 -0.08 9.55
N GLN A 68 -9.29 -1.31 9.94
CA GLN A 68 -10.07 -2.07 10.93
C GLN A 68 -9.52 -1.94 12.34
N TYR A 69 -8.32 -1.37 12.55
CA TYR A 69 -7.71 -1.20 13.88
C TYR A 69 -8.64 -0.47 14.87
N ARG A 70 -9.39 0.53 14.39
CA ARG A 70 -10.41 1.24 15.19
C ARG A 70 -11.49 0.32 15.78
N LYS A 71 -11.79 -0.81 15.14
CA LYS A 71 -12.83 -1.75 15.61
C LYS A 71 -12.37 -2.55 16.81
N VAL A 72 -11.07 -2.83 16.89
CA VAL A 72 -10.45 -3.58 17.98
C VAL A 72 -10.24 -2.67 19.20
N LEU A 73 -10.07 -1.38 18.98
CA LEU A 73 -9.73 -0.40 20.01
C LEU A 73 -10.93 0.39 20.55
N LYS A 74 -12.17 -0.01 20.26
CA LYS A 74 -13.40 0.76 20.57
C LYS A 74 -13.55 1.19 22.04
N SER A 75 -12.89 0.51 22.98
CA SER A 75 -12.92 0.81 24.42
C SER A 75 -11.67 1.54 24.93
N ALA A 76 -10.77 1.96 24.04
CA ALA A 76 -9.56 2.69 24.42
C ALA A 76 -9.85 4.13 24.85
N PRO A 77 -8.97 4.76 25.66
CA PRO A 77 -9.03 6.19 25.94
C PRO A 77 -9.09 7.02 24.65
N ARG A 78 -9.77 8.16 24.70
CA ARG A 78 -10.02 9.01 23.53
C ARG A 78 -8.73 9.46 22.83
N GLU A 79 -7.71 9.83 23.61
CA GLU A 79 -6.41 10.25 23.12
C GLU A 79 -5.74 9.13 22.33
N LEU A 80 -5.88 7.89 22.82
CA LEU A 80 -5.35 6.71 22.15
C LEU A 80 -6.10 6.43 20.85
N LEU A 81 -7.43 6.55 20.85
CA LEU A 81 -8.25 6.43 19.63
C LEU A 81 -7.86 7.47 18.57
N MET A 82 -7.61 8.71 18.98
CA MET A 82 -7.18 9.79 18.08
C MET A 82 -5.78 9.54 17.51
N ALA A 83 -4.82 9.15 18.36
CA ALA A 83 -3.48 8.80 17.91
C ALA A 83 -3.52 7.64 16.90
N TRP A 84 -4.37 6.63 17.15
CA TRP A 84 -4.56 5.52 16.23
C TRP A 84 -5.23 5.92 14.92
N GLN A 85 -6.17 6.85 14.94
CA GLN A 85 -6.80 7.33 13.71
C GLN A 85 -5.80 8.05 12.80
N ILE A 86 -4.95 8.92 13.36
CA ILE A 86 -3.85 9.56 12.64
C ILE A 86 -2.84 8.51 12.14
N HIS A 87 -2.48 7.56 12.99
CA HIS A 87 -1.53 6.50 12.65
C HIS A 87 -2.06 5.61 11.51
N SER A 88 -3.32 5.18 11.58
CA SER A 88 -3.93 4.31 10.55
C SER A 88 -4.00 5.01 9.18
N GLN A 89 -4.29 6.31 9.14
CA GLN A 89 -4.29 7.08 7.90
C GLN A 89 -2.87 7.20 7.34
N SER A 90 -1.89 7.52 8.19
CA SER A 90 -0.48 7.61 7.79
C SER A 90 0.05 6.26 7.30
N LEU A 91 -0.31 5.18 8.00
CA LEU A 91 0.07 3.82 7.64
C LEU A 91 -0.54 3.42 6.29
N ARG A 92 -1.83 3.73 6.07
CA ARG A 92 -2.49 3.46 4.79
C ARG A 92 -1.80 4.16 3.62
N SER A 93 -1.44 5.43 3.75
CA SER A 93 -0.70 6.13 2.69
C SER A 93 0.76 5.68 2.57
N GLY A 94 1.37 5.27 3.69
CA GLY A 94 2.73 4.74 3.75
C GLY A 94 2.89 3.38 3.06
N GLU A 95 1.97 2.45 3.30
CA GLU A 95 1.99 1.12 2.70
C GLU A 95 1.93 1.18 1.17
N LEU A 96 1.13 2.07 0.59
CA LEU A 96 1.10 2.28 -0.88
C LEU A 96 2.48 2.66 -1.43
N TYR A 97 3.20 3.52 -0.72
CA TYR A 97 4.55 3.94 -1.12
C TYR A 97 5.56 2.80 -0.97
N ILE A 98 5.49 2.04 0.13
CA ILE A 98 6.37 0.89 0.35
C ILE A 98 6.14 -0.17 -0.73
N VAL A 99 4.89 -0.50 -1.06
CA VAL A 99 4.56 -1.45 -2.12
C VAL A 99 5.09 -0.96 -3.46
N GLN A 100 4.92 0.32 -3.79
CA GLN A 100 5.46 0.89 -5.02
C GLN A 100 6.98 0.74 -5.10
N ASP A 101 7.70 1.23 -4.08
CA ASP A 101 9.16 1.28 -4.07
C ASP A 101 9.79 -0.11 -4.06
N ARG A 102 9.28 -1.01 -3.20
CA ARG A 102 9.71 -2.40 -3.13
C ARG A 102 9.45 -3.15 -4.43
N THR A 103 8.28 -2.95 -5.06
CA THR A 103 7.97 -3.59 -6.33
C THR A 103 8.91 -3.09 -7.43
N CYS A 104 9.23 -1.80 -7.48
CA CYS A 104 10.21 -1.27 -8.43
C CYS A 104 11.60 -1.90 -8.25
N GLU A 105 12.13 -1.94 -7.03
CA GLU A 105 13.43 -2.56 -6.75
C GLU A 105 13.43 -4.07 -7.02
N PHE A 106 12.31 -4.76 -6.76
CA PHE A 106 12.12 -6.17 -7.07
C PHE A 106 12.09 -6.44 -8.57
N LEU A 107 11.30 -5.69 -9.36
CA LEU A 107 11.24 -5.84 -10.83
C LEU A 107 12.60 -5.61 -11.47
N LYS A 108 13.34 -4.62 -10.99
CA LYS A 108 14.72 -4.37 -11.42
C LYS A 108 15.61 -5.57 -11.11
N PHE A 109 15.58 -6.07 -9.88
CA PHE A 109 16.36 -7.25 -9.49
C PHE A 109 16.00 -8.49 -10.29
N LEU A 110 14.71 -8.78 -10.45
CA LEU A 110 14.18 -9.87 -11.29
C LEU A 110 14.69 -9.75 -12.73
N SER A 111 14.68 -8.55 -13.32
CA SER A 111 15.20 -8.34 -14.68
C SER A 111 16.69 -8.64 -14.82
N HIS A 112 17.49 -8.34 -13.79
CA HIS A 112 18.92 -8.62 -13.78
C HIS A 112 19.21 -10.11 -13.62
N VAL A 113 18.53 -10.77 -12.66
CA VAL A 113 18.62 -12.22 -12.48
C VAL A 113 18.20 -12.96 -13.75
N GLY A 114 17.10 -12.57 -14.38
CA GLY A 114 16.64 -13.22 -15.60
C GLY A 114 17.63 -13.10 -16.76
N ARG A 115 18.26 -11.94 -16.94
CA ARG A 115 19.32 -11.77 -17.94
C ARG A 115 20.51 -12.69 -17.67
N ASP A 116 20.96 -12.75 -16.43
CA ASP A 116 22.09 -13.61 -16.03
C ASP A 116 21.73 -15.10 -16.16
N CYS A 117 20.45 -15.46 -16.04
CA CYS A 117 19.95 -16.81 -16.28
C CYS A 117 19.67 -17.12 -17.76
N GLY A 118 19.93 -16.18 -18.68
CA GLY A 118 19.70 -16.36 -20.12
C GLY A 118 18.25 -16.37 -20.55
N ILE A 119 17.31 -15.89 -19.72
CA ILE A 119 15.89 -15.78 -20.09
C ILE A 119 15.57 -14.40 -20.69
N THR A 120 14.73 -14.40 -21.72
CA THR A 120 14.22 -13.15 -22.32
C THR A 120 13.32 -12.44 -21.34
N ILE A 121 13.84 -11.38 -20.72
CA ILE A 121 13.15 -10.63 -19.66
C ILE A 121 13.14 -9.13 -19.98
N SER A 122 12.06 -8.43 -19.61
CA SER A 122 11.92 -6.99 -19.80
C SER A 122 11.85 -6.25 -18.46
N ASP A 123 12.56 -5.13 -18.37
CA ASP A 123 12.47 -4.26 -17.20
C ASP A 123 11.18 -3.42 -17.28
N GLN A 124 10.19 -3.80 -16.46
CA GLN A 124 8.89 -3.12 -16.39
C GLN A 124 8.83 -2.06 -15.28
N THR A 125 9.95 -1.72 -14.64
CA THR A 125 9.99 -0.80 -13.49
C THR A 125 9.31 0.53 -13.79
N LYS A 126 9.68 1.19 -14.89
CA LYS A 126 9.10 2.50 -15.27
C LYS A 126 7.62 2.42 -15.65
N THR A 127 7.23 1.35 -16.33
CA THR A 127 5.83 1.10 -16.73
C THR A 127 4.96 0.92 -15.49
N PHE A 128 5.40 0.07 -14.56
CA PHE A 128 4.74 -0.16 -13.28
C PHE A 128 4.67 1.13 -12.46
N GLU A 129 5.78 1.84 -12.29
CA GLU A 129 5.83 3.07 -11.49
C GLU A 129 4.83 4.12 -12.00
N LYS A 130 4.76 4.33 -13.32
CA LYS A 130 3.83 5.26 -13.94
C LYS A 130 2.38 4.83 -13.75
N ALA A 131 2.08 3.55 -13.95
CA ALA A 131 0.74 3.00 -13.76
C ALA A 131 0.29 3.10 -12.28
N PHE A 132 1.19 2.77 -11.35
CA PHE A 132 0.93 2.84 -9.91
C PHE A 132 0.68 4.28 -9.45
N LYS A 133 1.55 5.22 -9.84
CA LYS A 133 1.39 6.65 -9.55
C LYS A 133 0.08 7.21 -10.10
N LYS A 134 -0.29 6.82 -11.32
CA LYS A 134 -1.57 7.23 -11.93
C LYS A 134 -2.77 6.68 -11.16
N THR A 135 -2.74 5.41 -10.77
CA THR A 135 -3.84 4.76 -10.05
C THR A 135 -4.03 5.31 -8.64
N PHE A 136 -2.93 5.61 -7.92
CA PHE A 136 -2.95 6.01 -6.52
C PHE A 136 -2.56 7.47 -6.28
N GLU A 137 -2.64 8.31 -7.31
CA GLU A 137 -2.17 9.70 -7.33
C GLU A 137 -2.69 10.53 -6.14
N ARG A 138 -3.98 10.37 -5.81
CA ARG A 138 -4.60 11.05 -4.65
C ARG A 138 -3.92 10.68 -3.34
N ARG A 139 -3.69 9.39 -3.09
CA ARG A 139 -3.10 8.89 -1.84
C ARG A 139 -1.62 9.24 -1.72
N LEU A 140 -0.89 9.17 -2.83
CA LEU A 140 0.53 9.52 -2.86
C LEU A 140 0.74 11.03 -2.63
N ARG A 141 -0.12 11.87 -3.22
CA ARG A 141 -0.15 13.32 -2.91
C ARG A 141 -0.51 13.60 -1.46
N GLU A 142 -1.43 12.83 -0.89
CA GLU A 142 -1.80 13.00 0.51
C GLU A 142 -0.63 12.73 1.45
N ARG A 143 0.15 11.67 1.21
CA ARG A 143 1.39 11.42 1.96
C ARG A 143 2.37 12.58 1.82
N HIS A 144 2.56 13.09 0.60
CA HIS A 144 3.45 14.22 0.34
C HIS A 144 3.04 15.43 1.19
N ARG A 145 1.76 15.79 1.21
CA ARG A 145 1.21 16.88 2.03
C ARG A 145 1.43 16.69 3.53
N VAL A 146 1.26 15.46 4.03
CA VAL A 146 1.43 15.14 5.45
C VAL A 146 2.90 15.27 5.87
N VAL A 147 3.84 14.89 5.01
CA VAL A 147 5.28 14.93 5.31
C VAL A 147 5.88 16.32 5.10
N HIS A 148 5.33 17.13 4.19
CA HIS A 148 5.82 18.45 3.87
C HIS A 148 4.95 19.54 4.53
N ALA A 149 5.39 20.04 5.67
CA ALA A 149 4.67 21.03 6.49
C ALA A 149 4.33 22.35 5.78
N HIS A 150 4.95 22.65 4.63
CA HIS A 150 4.66 23.83 3.81
C HIS A 150 3.50 23.60 2.83
N GLU A 151 3.04 22.37 2.64
CA GLU A 151 1.90 22.07 1.79
C GLU A 151 0.58 22.23 2.54
N ARG A 152 -0.43 22.74 1.83
CA ARG A 152 -1.77 22.92 2.39
C ARG A 152 -2.39 21.55 2.72
N PRO A 153 -2.85 21.30 3.96
CA PRO A 153 -3.52 20.06 4.31
C PRO A 153 -4.79 19.87 3.48
N SER A 154 -5.02 18.65 3.00
CA SER A 154 -6.26 18.27 2.31
C SER A 154 -7.47 18.35 3.24
N TRP A 155 -8.66 18.25 2.66
CA TRP A 155 -9.89 18.17 3.45
C TRP A 155 -9.91 16.91 4.32
N GLU A 156 -9.42 15.79 3.79
CA GLU A 156 -9.28 14.53 4.53
C GLU A 156 -8.33 14.67 5.74
N SER A 157 -7.15 15.26 5.55
CA SER A 157 -6.23 15.57 6.66
C SER A 157 -6.86 16.51 7.69
N ARG A 158 -7.58 17.55 7.25
CA ARG A 158 -8.27 18.50 8.14
C ARG A 158 -9.36 17.82 8.96
N ILE A 159 -10.16 16.93 8.38
CA ILE A 159 -11.20 16.16 9.10
C ILE A 159 -10.55 15.28 10.17
N ILE A 160 -9.45 14.60 9.83
CA ILE A 160 -8.73 13.74 10.78
C ILE A 160 -8.12 14.56 11.93
N SER A 161 -7.59 15.75 11.63
CA SER A 161 -7.10 16.68 12.67
C SER A 161 -8.22 17.31 13.51
N LEU A 162 -9.42 17.49 12.94
CA LEU A 162 -10.61 17.98 13.66
C LEU A 162 -11.13 16.97 14.68
N SER A 163 -11.09 15.67 14.37
CA SER A 163 -11.30 14.62 15.39
C SER A 163 -10.23 14.65 16.50
N GLY A 164 -9.12 15.36 16.25
CA GLY A 164 -7.98 15.58 17.12
C GLY A 164 -8.11 16.72 18.14
N GLN A 165 -9.10 17.60 18.01
CA GLN A 165 -9.20 18.79 18.87
C GLN A 165 -10.05 18.50 20.13
N THR A 166 -9.41 18.61 21.30
CA THR A 166 -10.09 18.69 22.59
C THR A 166 -10.78 20.04 22.68
N SER A 167 -12.07 20.08 22.37
CA SER A 167 -12.89 21.22 22.78
C SER A 167 -12.90 21.29 24.32
N PRO A 168 -12.86 22.49 24.92
CA PRO A 168 -12.89 22.69 26.37
C PRO A 168 -14.25 22.32 26.98
N LEU A 169 -15.24 21.98 26.16
CA LEU A 169 -16.55 21.53 26.61
C LEU A 169 -16.47 20.05 27.06
N PRO A 170 -17.22 19.65 28.11
CA PRO A 170 -17.34 18.26 28.51
C PRO A 170 -17.70 17.38 27.31
N GLU A 171 -17.07 16.22 27.19
CA GLU A 171 -17.25 15.33 26.04
C GLU A 171 -18.72 14.91 25.85
N ASP A 172 -19.45 14.73 26.94
CA ASP A 172 -20.88 14.43 26.94
C ASP A 172 -21.72 15.61 26.42
N ALA A 173 -21.30 16.85 26.70
CA ALA A 173 -21.95 18.04 26.19
C ALA A 173 -21.69 18.22 24.69
N ILE A 174 -20.47 17.93 24.20
CA ILE A 174 -20.15 17.96 22.76
C ILE A 174 -20.86 16.84 22.02
N LYS A 175 -20.86 15.61 22.57
CA LYS A 175 -21.59 14.47 22.00
C LYS A 175 -23.08 14.74 21.99
N ALA A 176 -23.65 15.25 23.09
CA ALA A 176 -25.06 15.60 23.14
C ALA A 176 -25.38 16.70 22.13
N LEU A 177 -24.58 17.77 22.05
CA LEU A 177 -24.83 18.86 21.11
C LEU A 177 -24.67 18.41 19.66
N LEU A 178 -23.64 17.61 19.34
CA LEU A 178 -23.44 17.06 18.00
C LEU A 178 -24.52 16.04 17.67
N MET A 179 -24.82 15.07 18.53
CA MET A 179 -25.88 14.08 18.32
C MET A 179 -27.25 14.74 18.23
N GLU A 180 -27.56 15.73 19.07
CA GLU A 180 -28.80 16.52 19.00
C GLU A 180 -28.84 17.32 17.70
N THR A 181 -27.73 17.93 17.29
CA THR A 181 -27.65 18.63 16.00
C THR A 181 -27.81 17.66 14.85
N PHE A 182 -27.11 16.52 14.82
CA PHE A 182 -27.23 15.49 13.80
C PHE A 182 -28.64 14.86 13.81
N GLU A 183 -29.19 14.43 14.93
CA GLU A 183 -30.54 13.86 15.02
C GLU A 183 -31.64 14.86 14.62
N LYS A 184 -31.50 16.15 14.94
CA LYS A 184 -32.49 17.17 14.56
C LYS A 184 -32.32 17.68 13.13
N THR A 185 -31.08 17.83 12.67
CA THR A 185 -30.80 18.43 11.35
C THR A 185 -30.59 17.41 10.25
N MET A 186 -30.10 16.20 10.54
CA MET A 186 -29.79 15.20 9.51
C MET A 186 -31.05 14.66 8.82
N PRO A 187 -32.17 14.34 9.50
CA PRO A 187 -33.40 13.96 8.82
C PRO A 187 -33.96 15.10 7.95
N THR A 188 -33.82 16.34 8.43
CA THR A 188 -34.24 17.54 7.71
C THR A 188 -33.35 17.79 6.49
N LEU A 189 -32.03 17.66 6.63
CA LEU A 189 -31.05 17.77 5.55
C LEU A 189 -31.19 16.63 4.54
N GLN A 190 -31.46 15.39 4.96
CA GLN A 190 -31.74 14.26 4.07
C GLN A 190 -33.03 14.50 3.28
N ARG A 191 -34.07 15.04 3.93
CA ARG A 191 -35.36 15.38 3.28
C ARG A 191 -35.20 16.54 2.29
N VAL A 192 -34.51 17.62 2.68
CA VAL A 192 -34.22 18.78 1.83
C VAL A 192 -33.29 18.39 0.68
N SER A 193 -32.27 17.58 0.93
CA SER A 193 -31.36 17.08 -0.10
C SER A 193 -32.11 16.20 -1.12
N SER A 194 -32.97 15.29 -0.65
CA SER A 194 -33.81 14.46 -1.53
C SER A 194 -34.80 15.30 -2.35
N GLN A 195 -35.38 16.35 -1.76
CA GLN A 195 -36.26 17.31 -2.45
C GLN A 195 -35.52 18.17 -3.49
N LEU A 196 -34.22 18.44 -3.26
CA LEU A 196 -33.35 19.17 -4.18
C LEU A 196 -32.64 18.25 -5.19
N GLY A 197 -32.95 16.94 -5.21
CA GLY A 197 -32.28 15.96 -6.07
C GLY A 197 -30.79 15.75 -5.76
N LYS A 198 -30.35 16.10 -4.54
CA LYS A 198 -28.97 15.98 -4.05
C LYS A 198 -28.83 14.76 -3.14
N GLU A 199 -27.67 14.10 -3.18
CA GLU A 199 -27.40 12.93 -2.34
C GLU A 199 -27.53 13.26 -0.84
N PRO A 200 -28.34 12.50 -0.08
CA PRO A 200 -28.51 12.71 1.35
C PRO A 200 -27.20 12.50 2.12
N PRO A 201 -26.96 13.26 3.20
CA PRO A 201 -25.79 13.06 4.05
C PRO A 201 -25.76 11.64 4.65
N MET A 202 -24.60 11.00 4.54
CA MET A 202 -24.36 9.62 4.94
C MET A 202 -24.23 9.48 6.46
N SER A 203 -24.69 8.35 7.02
CA SER A 203 -24.43 8.01 8.42
C SER A 203 -22.95 7.71 8.66
N VAL A 204 -22.48 7.85 9.90
CA VAL A 204 -21.10 7.51 10.29
C VAL A 204 -20.77 6.08 9.86
N ALA A 205 -21.64 5.11 10.17
CA ALA A 205 -21.46 3.70 9.78
C ALA A 205 -21.38 3.48 8.25
N ALA A 206 -22.13 4.26 7.46
CA ALA A 206 -22.05 4.20 6.00
C ALA A 206 -20.69 4.72 5.48
N VAL A 207 -20.20 5.82 6.05
CA VAL A 207 -18.86 6.35 5.77
C VAL A 207 -17.79 5.32 6.16
N GLU A 208 -17.92 4.71 7.34
CA GLU A 208 -17.01 3.67 7.82
C GLU A 208 -16.89 2.51 6.83
N LYS A 209 -18.01 2.03 6.30
CA LYS A 209 -18.09 0.95 5.32
C LYS A 209 -17.40 1.33 4.00
N ILE A 210 -17.60 2.56 3.50
CA ILE A 210 -16.93 3.06 2.29
C ILE A 210 -15.41 3.07 2.47
N HIS A 211 -14.91 3.44 3.65
CA HIS A 211 -13.47 3.45 3.92
C HIS A 211 -12.85 2.04 3.87
N GLU A 212 -13.59 1.03 4.35
CA GLU A 212 -13.21 -0.38 4.36
C GLU A 212 -13.26 -0.99 2.96
N GLU A 213 -14.37 -0.82 2.24
CA GLU A 213 -14.51 -1.24 0.86
C GLU A 213 -13.47 -0.58 -0.05
N GLY A 214 -13.19 0.70 0.20
CA GLY A 214 -12.13 1.43 -0.48
C GLY A 214 -10.74 0.83 -0.24
N ALA A 215 -10.45 0.34 0.98
CA ALA A 215 -9.16 -0.28 1.28
C ALA A 215 -9.02 -1.65 0.59
N VAL A 216 -10.10 -2.43 0.55
CA VAL A 216 -10.15 -3.70 -0.19
C VAL A 216 -9.96 -3.45 -1.70
N LYS A 217 -10.62 -2.43 -2.26
CA LYS A 217 -10.49 -2.06 -3.67
C LYS A 217 -9.06 -1.61 -4.00
N GLU A 218 -8.46 -0.78 -3.17
CA GLU A 218 -7.06 -0.35 -3.31
C GLU A 218 -6.10 -1.55 -3.27
N ALA A 219 -6.28 -2.50 -2.34
CA ALA A 219 -5.48 -3.72 -2.27
C ALA A 219 -5.60 -4.59 -3.54
N ARG A 220 -6.81 -4.78 -4.06
CA ARG A 220 -7.03 -5.51 -5.32
C ARG A 220 -6.33 -4.83 -6.50
N LEU A 221 -6.38 -3.50 -6.57
CA LEU A 221 -5.66 -2.73 -7.60
C LEU A 221 -4.14 -2.86 -7.47
N MET A 222 -3.61 -2.89 -6.24
CA MET A 222 -2.18 -3.16 -6.02
C MET A 222 -1.79 -4.55 -6.53
N LEU A 223 -2.55 -5.59 -6.16
CA LEU A 223 -2.31 -6.96 -6.63
C LEU A 223 -2.34 -7.04 -8.16
N ASP A 224 -3.34 -6.44 -8.79
CA ASP A 224 -3.47 -6.42 -10.25
C ASP A 224 -2.25 -5.75 -10.92
N LEU A 225 -1.82 -4.59 -10.42
CA LEU A 225 -0.65 -3.89 -10.96
C LEU A 225 0.65 -4.68 -10.77
N VAL A 226 0.86 -5.28 -9.59
CA VAL A 226 2.05 -6.10 -9.29
C VAL A 226 2.06 -7.34 -10.18
N ALA A 227 0.93 -8.06 -10.27
CA ALA A 227 0.79 -9.26 -11.10
C ALA A 227 1.03 -8.95 -12.58
N LYS A 228 0.44 -7.86 -13.09
CA LYS A 228 0.65 -7.41 -14.47
C LYS A 228 2.11 -7.10 -14.75
N ALA A 229 2.75 -6.30 -13.90
CA ALA A 229 4.16 -5.96 -14.08
C ALA A 229 5.06 -7.20 -14.05
N LEU A 230 4.79 -8.14 -13.14
CA LEU A 230 5.50 -9.41 -13.03
C LEU A 230 5.38 -10.26 -14.29
N LEU A 231 4.14 -10.51 -14.75
CA LEU A 231 3.88 -11.32 -15.93
C LEU A 231 4.48 -10.69 -17.19
N SER A 232 4.42 -9.36 -17.32
CA SER A 232 5.07 -8.64 -18.42
C SER A 232 6.59 -8.70 -18.35
N THR A 233 7.17 -8.62 -17.15
CA THR A 233 8.63 -8.76 -16.97
C THR A 233 9.12 -10.09 -17.49
N ILE A 234 8.48 -11.21 -17.10
CA ILE A 234 8.87 -12.57 -17.51
C ILE A 234 8.32 -12.99 -18.89
N GLY A 235 7.72 -12.07 -19.66
CA GLY A 235 7.26 -12.33 -21.03
C GLY A 235 5.99 -13.18 -21.15
N LEU A 236 5.25 -13.40 -20.06
CA LEU A 236 3.98 -14.13 -20.06
C LEU A 236 2.76 -13.25 -20.37
N MET A 237 2.96 -11.94 -20.49
CA MET A 237 1.91 -10.99 -20.83
C MET A 237 2.50 -9.81 -21.62
N LYS A 238 1.80 -9.35 -22.66
CA LYS A 238 2.21 -8.18 -23.45
C LYS A 238 1.55 -6.91 -22.95
#